data_AF-A0A8T4S5J9-F1
#
_entry.id   AF-A0A8T4S5J9-F1
#
_cell.length_a   1.000
_cell.length_b   1.000
_cell.length_c   1.000
_cell.angle_alpha   90.00
_cell.angle_beta   90.00
_cell.angle_gamma   90.00
#
_symmetry.space_group_name_H-M   'P 1'
#
loop_
_entity.id
_entity.type
_entity.pdbx_description
1 polymer ?
#
loop_
_entity_poly.entity_id
_entity_poly.type
_entity_poly.pdbx_seq_one_letter_code
_entity_poly.pdbx_strand_id
1 'polypeptide(L)'
;MVSIKKDITQNLNRLFEFILPKKDKYANEKVIFYLRLYTGVMRAEDNLNAGNYARTINLLKVVRNTAGSTQFREESVFLERIRDIAHDSINFLSVQKKGKKQSAFYTILTKLQMAQNLCILRILKREGK
;
A
#
# COMPACT_ATOMS: atom_id res chain seq x y z
N MET A 1 -24.58 17.08 -23.24
CA MET A 1 -23.51 16.75 -22.26
C MET A 1 -23.86 15.65 -21.25
N VAL A 2 -25.12 15.20 -21.12
CA VAL A 2 -25.52 14.17 -20.12
C VAL A 2 -25.18 12.72 -20.55
N SER A 3 -25.12 12.44 -21.86
CA SER A 3 -24.89 11.07 -22.41
C SER A 3 -23.49 10.53 -22.10
N ILE A 4 -22.46 11.36 -22.26
CA ILE A 4 -21.06 10.96 -22.11
C ILE A 4 -20.74 10.52 -20.66
N LYS A 5 -21.31 11.21 -19.66
CA LYS A 5 -21.14 10.83 -18.24
C LYS A 5 -21.76 9.46 -17.93
N LYS A 6 -22.90 9.13 -18.54
CA LYS A 6 -23.55 7.81 -18.35
C LYS A 6 -22.72 6.67 -18.95
N ASP A 7 -22.16 6.86 -20.15
CA ASP A 7 -21.32 5.86 -20.81
C ASP A 7 -20.02 5.58 -20.04
N ILE A 8 -19.36 6.63 -19.54
CA ILE A 8 -18.14 6.48 -18.72
C ILE A 8 -18.45 5.73 -17.42
N THR A 9 -19.56 6.07 -16.76
CA THR A 9 -19.95 5.44 -15.49
C THR A 9 -20.33 3.97 -15.69
N GLN A 10 -21.02 3.64 -16.78
CA GLN A 10 -21.32 2.24 -17.13
C GLN A 10 -20.06 1.43 -17.47
N ASN A 11 -19.12 2.00 -18.22
CA ASN A 11 -17.87 1.33 -18.55
C ASN A 11 -16.99 1.11 -17.33
N LEU A 12 -16.92 2.07 -16.41
CA LEU A 12 -16.24 1.89 -15.12
C LEU A 12 -16.91 0.80 -14.30
N ASN A 13 -18.24 0.78 -14.22
CA ASN A 13 -18.96 -0.26 -13.48
C ASN A 13 -18.72 -1.65 -14.08
N ARG A 14 -18.72 -1.79 -15.41
CA ARG A 14 -18.36 -3.06 -16.07
C ARG A 14 -16.93 -3.48 -15.79
N LEU A 15 -15.98 -2.55 -15.82
CA LEU A 15 -14.59 -2.80 -15.47
C LEU A 15 -14.45 -3.25 -14.00
N PHE A 16 -15.16 -2.59 -13.09
CA PHE A 16 -15.18 -2.98 -11.67
C PHE A 16 -15.86 -4.34 -11.46
N GLU A 17 -16.96 -4.63 -12.15
CA GLU A 17 -17.61 -5.95 -12.07
C GLU A 17 -16.74 -7.07 -12.67
N PHE A 18 -15.96 -6.76 -13.70
CA PHE A 18 -14.98 -7.67 -14.29
C PHE A 18 -13.80 -7.94 -13.35
N ILE A 19 -13.22 -6.89 -12.76
CA ILE A 19 -12.06 -7.00 -11.85
C ILE A 19 -12.47 -7.53 -10.46
N LEU A 20 -13.68 -7.20 -10.01
CA LEU A 20 -14.22 -7.53 -8.68
C LEU A 20 -15.64 -8.12 -8.79
N PRO A 21 -15.77 -9.40 -9.20
CA PRO A 21 -17.07 -10.04 -9.33
C PRO A 21 -17.81 -10.06 -7.98
N LYS A 22 -19.10 -9.73 -7.97
CA LYS A 22 -19.92 -9.67 -6.73
C LYS A 22 -19.96 -10.98 -5.93
N LYS A 23 -19.73 -12.13 -6.60
CA LYS A 23 -19.73 -13.47 -6.00
C LYS A 23 -18.60 -13.68 -4.98
N ASP A 24 -17.52 -12.90 -5.07
CA ASP A 24 -16.31 -13.04 -4.24
C ASP A 24 -16.04 -11.79 -3.38
N LYS A 25 -17.08 -11.27 -2.71
CA LYS A 25 -17.03 -10.04 -1.90
C LYS A 25 -15.85 -10.02 -0.91
N TYR A 26 -15.64 -11.10 -0.16
CA TYR A 26 -14.54 -11.18 0.82
C TYR A 26 -13.16 -11.11 0.15
N ALA A 27 -12.97 -11.82 -0.97
CA ALA A 27 -11.71 -11.73 -1.70
C ALA A 27 -11.54 -10.35 -2.37
N ASN A 28 -12.63 -9.67 -2.74
CA ASN A 28 -12.59 -8.33 -3.33
C ASN A 28 -12.15 -7.31 -2.27
N GLU A 29 -12.70 -7.43 -1.06
CA GLU A 29 -12.32 -6.62 0.09
C GLU A 29 -10.83 -6.76 0.41
N LYS A 30 -10.29 -7.98 0.35
CA LYS A 30 -8.84 -8.21 0.50
C LYS A 30 -8.02 -7.50 -0.57
N VAL A 31 -8.42 -7.61 -1.84
CA VAL A 31 -7.72 -6.91 -2.94
C VAL A 31 -7.75 -5.39 -2.75
N ILE A 32 -8.92 -4.83 -2.45
CA ILE A 32 -9.07 -3.40 -2.19
C ILE A 32 -8.20 -2.97 -1.00
N PHE A 33 -8.14 -3.78 0.05
CA PHE A 33 -7.32 -3.51 1.22
C PHE A 33 -5.83 -3.46 0.86
N TYR A 34 -5.32 -4.44 0.11
CA TYR A 34 -3.93 -4.43 -0.36
C TYR A 34 -3.65 -3.30 -1.35
N LEU A 35 -4.59 -2.91 -2.21
CA LEU A 35 -4.44 -1.73 -3.08
C LEU A 35 -4.30 -0.43 -2.27
N ARG A 36 -5.04 -0.30 -1.16
CA ARG A 36 -4.91 0.85 -0.25
C ARG A 36 -3.54 0.87 0.43
N LEU A 37 -3.06 -0.27 0.92
CA LEU A 37 -1.72 -0.39 1.50
C LEU A 37 -0.64 -0.06 0.47
N TYR A 38 -0.70 -0.66 -0.72
CA TYR A 38 0.21 -0.40 -1.83
C TYR A 38 0.29 1.10 -2.14
N THR A 39 -0.86 1.74 -2.30
CA THR A 39 -0.93 3.18 -2.58
C THR A 39 -0.30 4.00 -1.44
N GLY A 40 -0.53 3.62 -0.19
CA GLY A 40 0.08 4.29 0.97
C GLY A 40 1.60 4.17 0.97
N VAL A 41 2.14 3.00 0.65
CA VAL A 41 3.58 2.74 0.57
C VAL A 41 4.21 3.48 -0.60
N MET A 42 3.61 3.43 -1.79
CA MET A 42 4.08 4.15 -2.98
C MET A 42 4.14 5.66 -2.73
N ARG A 43 3.10 6.26 -2.12
CA ARG A 43 3.13 7.68 -1.77
C ARG A 43 4.23 8.00 -0.75
N ALA A 44 4.52 7.09 0.19
CA ALA A 44 5.61 7.28 1.13
C ALA A 44 6.98 7.28 0.41
N GLU A 45 7.16 6.39 -0.57
CA GLU A 45 8.33 6.35 -1.46
C GLU A 45 8.46 7.63 -2.28
N ASP A 46 7.41 8.10 -2.95
CA ASP A 46 7.43 9.34 -3.75
C ASP A 46 7.85 10.57 -2.92
N ASN A 47 7.55 10.54 -1.62
CA ASN A 47 7.87 11.62 -0.70
C ASN A 47 9.20 11.38 0.05
N LEU A 48 9.87 10.24 -0.15
CA LEU A 48 11.15 9.95 0.45
C LEU A 48 12.20 10.87 -0.19
N ASN A 49 12.44 12.01 0.42
CA ASN A 49 13.54 12.91 0.08
C ASN A 49 13.91 13.76 1.31
N ALA A 50 15.10 14.37 1.29
CA ALA A 50 15.66 15.06 2.44
C ALA A 50 14.77 16.21 2.99
N GLY A 51 13.88 16.79 2.17
CA GLY A 51 12.96 17.85 2.58
C GLY A 51 11.63 17.36 3.14
N ASN A 52 11.25 16.10 2.87
CA ASN A 52 9.89 15.61 3.09
C ASN A 52 9.78 14.44 4.09
N TYR A 53 10.82 14.15 4.88
CA TYR A 53 10.78 13.04 5.85
C TYR A 53 9.61 13.10 6.83
N ALA A 54 9.20 14.29 7.27
CA ALA A 54 8.01 14.43 8.11
C ALA A 54 6.75 13.90 7.42
N ARG A 55 6.60 14.19 6.11
CA ARG A 55 5.49 13.72 5.29
C ARG A 55 5.59 12.22 5.04
N THR A 56 6.77 11.70 4.71
CA THR A 56 7.01 10.25 4.59
C THR A 56 6.65 9.51 5.88
N ILE A 57 7.10 9.99 7.04
CA ILE A 57 6.78 9.41 8.35
C ILE A 57 5.26 9.37 8.58
N ASN A 58 4.55 10.45 8.27
CA ASN A 58 3.10 10.48 8.43
C ASN A 58 2.38 9.48 7.53
N LEU A 59 2.82 9.35 6.27
CA LEU A 59 2.28 8.33 5.35
C LEU A 59 2.56 6.91 5.85
N LEU A 60 3.76 6.65 6.36
CA LEU A 60 4.12 5.35 6.94
C LEU A 60 3.32 5.04 8.20
N LYS A 61 2.97 6.04 9.02
CA LYS A 61 2.08 5.84 10.17
C LYS A 61 0.70 5.38 9.72
N VAL A 62 0.17 5.95 8.64
CA VAL A 62 -1.11 5.49 8.05
C VAL A 62 -0.98 4.05 7.59
N VAL A 63 0.04 3.70 6.81
CA VAL A 63 0.30 2.32 6.35
C VAL A 63 0.35 1.35 7.53
N ARG A 64 1.15 1.67 8.55
CA ARG A 64 1.31 0.84 9.76
C ARG A 64 -0.03 0.62 10.47
N ASN A 65 -0.81 1.69 10.67
CA ASN A 65 -2.09 1.61 11.35
C ASN A 65 -3.11 0.82 10.54
N THR A 66 -3.17 1.03 9.22
CA THR A 66 -4.04 0.27 8.31
C THR A 66 -3.69 -1.22 8.33
N ALA A 67 -2.41 -1.58 8.26
CA ALA A 67 -1.97 -2.97 8.33
C ALA A 67 -2.31 -3.62 9.69
N GLY A 68 -2.23 -2.85 10.77
CA GLY A 68 -2.55 -3.30 12.13
C GLY A 68 -4.05 -3.42 12.44
N SER A 69 -4.94 -2.79 11.67
CA SER A 69 -6.39 -2.79 11.91
C SER A 69 -7.16 -3.87 11.12
N THR A 70 -6.46 -4.85 10.57
CA THR A 70 -7.03 -5.83 9.64
C THR A 70 -7.87 -6.92 10.34
N GLN A 71 -8.87 -7.42 9.62
CA GLN A 71 -9.73 -8.55 10.05
C GLN A 71 -9.39 -9.86 9.31
N PHE A 72 -8.46 -9.83 8.34
CA PHE A 72 -8.13 -10.98 7.50
C PHE A 72 -7.09 -11.88 8.18
N ARG A 73 -7.56 -12.89 8.94
CA ARG A 73 -6.69 -13.76 9.75
C ARG A 73 -5.65 -14.52 8.92
N GLU A 74 -6.00 -14.96 7.72
CA GLU A 74 -5.11 -15.68 6.80
C GLU A 74 -4.02 -14.79 6.17
N GLU A 75 -4.15 -13.48 6.30
CA GLU A 75 -3.20 -12.49 5.78
C GLU A 75 -2.26 -11.95 6.88
N SER A 76 -2.44 -12.37 8.13
CA SER A 76 -1.78 -11.80 9.32
C SER A 76 -0.26 -11.68 9.18
N VAL A 77 0.40 -12.74 8.69
CA VAL A 77 1.86 -12.78 8.51
C VAL A 77 2.35 -11.71 7.52
N PHE A 78 1.63 -11.51 6.41
CA PHE A 78 2.01 -10.53 5.40
C PHE A 78 1.76 -9.11 5.89
N LEU A 79 0.65 -8.90 6.59
CA LEU A 79 0.26 -7.59 7.12
C LEU A 79 1.16 -7.17 8.29
N GLU A 80 1.55 -8.11 9.14
CA GLU A 80 2.58 -7.92 10.15
C GLU A 80 3.91 -7.50 9.50
N ARG A 81 4.33 -8.19 8.44
CA ARG A 81 5.56 -7.81 7.73
C ARG A 81 5.52 -6.39 7.15
N ILE A 82 4.39 -5.98 6.56
CA ILE A 82 4.20 -4.61 6.05
C ILE A 82 4.20 -3.59 7.20
N ARG A 83 3.53 -3.91 8.32
CA ARG A 83 3.50 -3.08 9.53
C ARG A 83 4.91 -2.87 10.08
N ASP A 84 5.70 -3.92 10.17
CA ASP A 84 7.05 -3.89 10.72
C ASP A 84 7.99 -3.09 9.80
N ILE A 85 7.89 -3.28 8.47
CA ILE A 85 8.59 -2.44 7.49
C ILE A 85 8.27 -0.96 7.69
N ALA A 86 6.99 -0.61 7.85
CA ALA A 86 6.59 0.77 8.07
C ALA A 86 7.11 1.32 9.40
N HIS A 87 7.05 0.52 10.47
CA HIS A 87 7.57 0.88 11.79
C HIS A 87 9.08 1.14 11.77
N ASP A 88 9.86 0.20 11.22
CA ASP A 88 11.30 0.33 11.07
C ASP A 88 11.68 1.58 10.28
N SER A 89 10.99 1.84 9.18
CA SER A 89 11.24 2.99 8.32
C SER A 89 10.95 4.30 9.05
N ILE A 90 9.89 4.35 9.88
CA ILE A 90 9.60 5.51 10.74
C ILE A 90 10.72 5.75 11.75
N ASN A 91 11.14 4.70 12.46
CA ASN A 91 12.19 4.81 13.48
C ASN A 91 13.48 5.31 12.85
N PHE A 92 13.87 4.72 11.72
CA PHE A 92 15.06 5.09 10.99
C PHE A 92 15.03 6.54 10.51
N LEU A 93 13.93 6.99 9.87
CA LEU A 93 13.76 8.37 9.43
C LEU A 93 13.74 9.37 10.59
N SER A 94 13.24 8.97 11.75
CA SER A 94 13.19 9.82 12.95
C SER A 94 14.57 10.06 13.54
N VAL A 95 15.45 9.05 13.49
CA VAL A 95 16.84 9.12 13.97
C VAL A 95 17.76 9.85 12.97
N GLN A 96 17.56 9.64 11.66
CA GLN A 96 18.42 10.21 10.60
C GLN A 96 18.20 11.70 10.31
N LYS A 97 17.33 12.40 11.05
CA LYS A 97 17.15 13.87 10.93
C LYS A 97 18.44 14.69 11.11
N LYS A 98 19.55 14.08 11.53
CA LYS A 98 20.83 14.75 11.82
C LYS A 98 22.02 14.36 10.94
N GLY A 99 21.87 13.60 9.85
CA GLY A 99 23.04 13.23 9.04
C GLY A 99 22.74 12.71 7.64
N LYS A 100 23.37 13.33 6.62
CA LYS A 100 23.34 12.88 5.23
C LYS A 100 24.10 11.55 5.11
N LYS A 101 23.39 10.43 5.05
CA LYS A 101 23.95 9.18 4.53
C LYS A 101 23.08 8.67 3.39
N GLN A 102 23.63 8.70 2.19
CA GLN A 102 22.98 8.21 0.98
C GLN A 102 22.63 6.70 1.07
N SER A 103 23.40 5.93 1.85
CA SER A 103 23.10 4.54 2.18
C SER A 103 21.79 4.39 2.96
N ALA A 104 21.51 5.32 3.88
CA ALA A 104 20.30 5.34 4.69
C ALA A 104 19.03 5.48 3.83
N PHE A 105 19.11 6.30 2.78
CA PHE A 105 18.04 6.47 1.80
C PHE A 105 17.73 5.16 1.07
N TYR A 106 18.76 4.51 0.51
CA TYR A 106 18.58 3.26 -0.24
C TYR A 106 18.05 2.12 0.63
N THR A 107 18.46 2.04 1.90
CA THR A 107 17.91 1.04 2.83
C THR A 107 16.40 1.18 2.99
N ILE A 108 15.90 2.41 3.15
CA ILE A 108 14.45 2.65 3.28
C ILE A 108 13.76 2.36 1.94
N LEU A 109 14.32 2.83 0.83
CA LEU A 109 13.76 2.60 -0.50
C LEU A 109 13.53 1.10 -0.76
N THR A 110 14.54 0.27 -0.51
CA THR A 110 14.42 -1.18 -0.65
C THR A 110 13.34 -1.75 0.26
N LYS A 111 13.26 -1.30 1.53
CA LYS A 111 12.20 -1.74 2.45
C LYS A 111 10.80 -1.39 1.93
N LEU A 112 10.59 -0.18 1.40
CA LEU A 112 9.31 0.24 0.83
C LEU A 112 8.95 -0.58 -0.41
N GLN A 113 9.91 -0.84 -1.30
CA GLN A 113 9.72 -1.68 -2.48
C GLN A 113 9.37 -3.14 -2.09
N MET A 114 9.96 -3.67 -1.02
CA MET A 114 9.56 -4.98 -0.48
C MET A 114 8.10 -5.00 0.00
N ALA A 115 7.64 -3.95 0.69
CA ALA A 115 6.24 -3.84 1.11
C ALA A 115 5.29 -3.72 -0.09
N GLN A 116 5.68 -2.99 -1.14
CA GLN A 116 4.93 -2.92 -2.39
C GLN A 116 4.81 -4.29 -3.06
N ASN A 117 5.92 -5.02 -3.18
CA ASN A 117 5.95 -6.36 -3.77
C ASN A 117 5.06 -7.33 -2.99
N LEU A 118 5.06 -7.25 -1.65
CA LEU A 118 4.13 -8.02 -0.83
C LEU A 118 2.68 -7.70 -1.19
N CYS A 119 2.30 -6.42 -1.29
CA CYS A 119 0.94 -6.04 -1.67
C CYS A 119 0.56 -6.60 -3.06
N ILE A 120 1.44 -6.44 -4.05
CA ILE A 120 1.21 -6.93 -5.43
C ILE A 120 1.01 -8.44 -5.44
N LEU A 121 1.89 -9.21 -4.79
CA LEU A 121 1.78 -10.67 -4.73
C LEU A 121 0.45 -11.12 -4.10
N ARG A 122 -0.04 -10.39 -3.09
CA ARG A 122 -1.33 -10.70 -2.46
C ARG A 122 -2.53 -10.32 -3.30
N ILE A 123 -2.42 -9.28 -4.13
CA ILE A 123 -3.43 -8.92 -5.14
C ILE A 123 -3.49 -9.99 -6.23
N LEU A 124 -2.33 -10.41 -6.76
CA LEU A 124 -2.22 -11.36 -7.88
C LEU A 124 -2.55 -12.80 -7.48
N LYS A 125 -2.43 -13.18 -6.20
CA LYS A 125 -2.76 -14.53 -5.71
C LYS A 125 -4.21 -14.96 -6.01
N ARG A 126 -5.08 -14.06 -6.47
CA ARG A 126 -6.41 -14.41 -7.00
C ARG A 126 -6.40 -15.39 -8.17
N GLU A 127 -5.32 -15.50 -8.93
CA GLU A 127 -5.30 -16.29 -10.17
C GLU A 127 -4.92 -17.77 -9.99
N GLY A 128 -4.75 -18.26 -8.76
CA GLY A 128 -4.55 -19.69 -8.49
C GLY A 128 -5.87 -20.44 -8.24
N LYS A 129 -6.63 -20.70 -9.30
CA LYS A 129 -7.60 -21.80 -9.37
C LYS A 129 -7.15 -22.80 -10.43
#